data_AF-A0A2T2YCP1-F1
#
_entry.id   AF-A0A2T2YCP1-F1
#
_cell.length_a   1.000
_cell.length_b   1.000
_cell.length_c   1.000
_cell.angle_alpha   90.00
_cell.angle_beta   90.00
_cell.angle_gamma   90.00
#
_symmetry.space_group_name_H-M   'P 1'
#
loop_
_entity.id
_entity.type
_entity.pdbx_description
1 polymer ?
#
loop_
_entity_poly.entity_id
_entity_poly.type
_entity_poly.pdbx_seq_one_letter_code
_entity_poly.pdbx_strand_id
1 'polypeptide(L)'
;MEQLVGAAIVTLIAIISIALIIYDMNHVMKVKALIKNPTFDGAKDALERLSDWAKWLSGIQTAALGGLGLLINDRPGIEKEPFVLITALLLGVALLCSAWVLSSLPSISLRIYATYGWQKRKQSRITGTSKKYEIYELPLYHAFKGVPLSFVVTLQHWYWGLGLLSFTWVLIQLPNYKPEPKKEASLIHLQITKESNKALYSITPIKSSFHIPADT
;
A
#
# COMPACT_ATOMS: atom_id res chain seq x y z
N MET A 1 14.84 20.67 12.92
CA MET A 1 15.53 19.51 13.54
C MET A 1 14.70 18.24 13.41
N GLU A 2 13.40 18.26 13.76
CA GLU A 2 12.52 17.09 13.68
C GLU A 2 12.36 16.47 12.28
N GLN A 3 12.28 17.28 11.22
CA GLN A 3 12.22 16.78 9.84
C GLN A 3 13.50 16.01 9.43
N LEU A 4 14.67 16.44 9.92
CA LEU A 4 15.94 15.79 9.63
C LEU A 4 16.03 14.43 10.34
N VAL A 5 15.53 14.36 11.58
CA VAL A 5 15.45 13.13 12.37
C VAL A 5 14.48 12.13 11.72
N GLY A 6 13.32 12.60 11.25
CA GLY A 6 12.36 11.75 10.54
C GLY A 6 12.95 11.14 9.25
N ALA A 7 13.63 11.94 8.43
CA ALA A 7 14.28 11.46 7.21
C ALA A 7 15.41 10.44 7.50
N ALA A 8 16.20 10.67 8.56
CA ALA A 8 17.26 9.76 8.96
C ALA A 8 16.70 8.41 9.43
N ILE A 9 15.61 8.40 10.20
CA ILE A 9 14.97 7.17 10.68
C ILE A 9 14.41 6.36 9.50
N VAL A 10 13.71 7.00 8.56
CA VAL A 10 13.16 6.32 7.37
C VAL A 10 14.28 5.71 6.52
N THR A 11 15.37 6.46 6.33
CA THR A 11 16.54 5.99 5.57
C THR A 11 17.21 4.80 6.27
N LEU A 12 17.33 4.84 7.60
CA LEU A 12 17.87 3.75 8.40
C LEU A 12 17.00 2.49 8.31
N ILE A 13 15.67 2.63 8.43
CA ILE A 13 14.72 1.51 8.28
C ILE A 13 14.83 0.90 6.88
N ALA A 14 14.92 1.72 5.84
CA ALA A 14 15.10 1.26 4.47
C ALA A 14 16.42 0.48 4.31
N ILE A 15 17.54 1.00 4.82
CA ILE A 15 18.85 0.33 4.77
C ILE A 15 18.82 -1.01 5.51
N ILE A 16 18.25 -1.04 6.73
CA ILE A 16 18.13 -2.28 7.52
C ILE A 16 17.26 -3.30 6.79
N SER A 17 16.15 -2.86 6.21
CA SER A 17 15.25 -3.74 5.45
C SER A 17 15.94 -4.33 4.23
N ILE A 18 16.68 -3.51 3.47
CA ILE A 18 17.49 -3.97 2.33
C ILE A 18 18.55 -4.98 2.79
N ALA A 19 19.26 -4.69 3.90
CA ALA A 19 20.27 -5.59 4.45
C ALA A 19 19.67 -6.94 4.88
N LEU A 20 18.48 -6.93 5.51
CA LEU A 20 17.78 -8.14 5.92
C LEU A 20 17.24 -8.93 4.71
N ILE A 21 16.77 -8.26 3.66
CA ILE A 21 16.42 -8.90 2.38
C ILE A 21 17.64 -9.62 1.78
N ILE A 22 18.80 -8.95 1.73
CA ILE A 22 20.04 -9.53 1.19
C ILE A 22 20.48 -10.73 2.06
N TYR A 23 20.41 -10.61 3.38
CA TYR A 23 20.74 -11.71 4.30
C TYR A 23 19.82 -12.92 4.11
N ASP A 24 18.51 -12.71 4.05
CA ASP A 24 17.52 -13.76 3.84
C ASP A 24 17.72 -14.46 2.49
N MET A 25 17.96 -13.69 1.41
CA MET A 25 18.29 -14.27 0.10
C MET A 25 19.54 -15.15 0.15
N ASN A 26 20.60 -14.70 0.85
CA ASN A 26 21.82 -15.48 1.04
C ASN A 26 21.58 -16.76 1.86
N HIS A 27 20.72 -16.70 2.87
CA HIS A 27 20.36 -17.85 3.69
C HIS A 27 19.52 -18.87 2.92
N VAL A 28 18.50 -18.42 2.18
CA VAL A 28 17.66 -19.28 1.32
C VAL A 28 18.50 -20.00 0.26
N MET A 29 19.51 -19.34 -0.31
CA MET A 29 20.45 -19.99 -1.24
C MET A 29 21.24 -21.13 -0.59
N LYS A 30 21.62 -21.00 0.69
CA LYS A 30 22.29 -22.08 1.43
C LYS A 30 21.34 -23.24 1.74
N VAL A 31 20.07 -22.95 2.08
CA VAL A 31 19.06 -23.99 2.35
C VAL A 31 18.70 -24.80 1.11
N LYS A 32 18.73 -24.21 -0.10
CA LYS A 32 18.53 -24.95 -1.36
C LYS A 32 19.51 -26.12 -1.53
N ALA A 33 20.71 -26.04 -0.96
CA ALA A 33 21.70 -27.11 -1.02
C ALA A 33 21.32 -28.34 -0.15
N LEU A 34 20.38 -28.19 0.79
CA LEU A 34 19.98 -29.24 1.74
C LEU A 34 18.78 -30.07 1.27
N ILE A 35 17.96 -29.56 0.35
CA ILE A 35 16.78 -30.28 -0.17
C ILE A 35 17.24 -31.24 -1.28
N LYS A 36 17.67 -32.44 -0.89
CA LYS A 36 18.22 -33.43 -1.83
C LYS A 36 17.18 -34.06 -2.77
N ASN A 37 15.89 -34.11 -2.40
CA ASN A 37 14.83 -34.69 -3.23
C ASN A 37 13.46 -34.06 -2.92
N PRO A 38 13.01 -33.03 -3.66
CA PRO A 38 11.65 -32.52 -3.53
C PRO A 38 10.63 -33.58 -3.97
N THR A 39 9.56 -33.78 -3.18
CA THR A 39 8.46 -34.70 -3.52
C THR A 39 7.28 -33.92 -4.13
N PHE A 40 6.45 -34.60 -4.93
CA PHE A 40 5.23 -33.98 -5.47
C PHE A 40 4.29 -33.49 -4.36
N ASP A 41 4.04 -34.34 -3.36
CA ASP A 41 3.15 -34.00 -2.24
C ASP A 41 3.71 -32.81 -1.44
N GLY A 42 5.03 -32.78 -1.19
CA GLY A 42 5.67 -31.66 -0.51
C GLY A 42 5.58 -30.35 -1.31
N ALA A 43 5.69 -30.42 -2.64
CA ALA A 43 5.53 -29.25 -3.50
C ALA A 43 4.08 -28.74 -3.54
N LYS A 44 3.10 -29.66 -3.54
CA LYS A 44 1.67 -29.34 -3.46
C LYS A 44 1.33 -28.67 -2.13
N ASP A 45 1.75 -29.27 -1.01
CA ASP A 45 1.52 -28.73 0.33
C ASP A 45 2.16 -27.35 0.50
N ALA A 46 3.36 -27.14 -0.07
CA ALA A 46 4.01 -25.84 -0.05
C ALA A 46 3.23 -24.78 -0.84
N LEU A 47 2.67 -25.13 -2.00
CA LEU A 47 1.83 -24.21 -2.78
C LEU A 47 0.53 -23.85 -2.06
N GLU A 48 -0.11 -24.82 -1.41
CA GLU A 48 -1.34 -24.60 -0.64
C GLU A 48 -1.07 -23.64 0.54
N ARG A 49 -0.02 -23.92 1.32
CA ARG A 49 0.42 -23.03 2.41
C ARG A 49 0.77 -21.63 1.92
N LEU A 50 1.45 -21.52 0.78
CA LEU A 50 1.77 -20.22 0.19
C LEU A 50 0.52 -19.47 -0.27
N SER A 51 -0.48 -20.18 -0.82
CA SER A 51 -1.77 -19.61 -1.20
C SER A 51 -2.48 -19.02 0.00
N ASP A 52 -2.63 -19.80 1.06
CA ASP A 52 -3.38 -19.39 2.25
C ASP A 52 -2.65 -18.27 2.99
N TRP A 53 -1.32 -18.33 3.05
CA TRP A 53 -0.51 -17.25 3.57
C TRP A 53 -0.71 -15.95 2.78
N ALA A 54 -0.63 -16.00 1.45
CA ALA A 54 -0.81 -14.81 0.61
C ALA A 54 -2.24 -14.23 0.72
N LYS A 55 -3.28 -15.07 0.79
CA LYS A 55 -4.66 -14.63 1.05
C LYS A 55 -4.77 -13.92 2.40
N TRP A 56 -4.24 -14.53 3.45
CA TRP A 56 -4.27 -13.97 4.80
C TRP A 56 -3.57 -12.61 4.88
N LEU A 57 -2.36 -12.49 4.33
CA LEU A 57 -1.63 -11.23 4.26
C LEU A 57 -2.41 -10.14 3.50
N SER A 58 -3.00 -10.51 2.36
CA SER A 58 -3.78 -9.57 1.54
C SER A 58 -5.05 -9.06 2.24
N GLY A 59 -5.69 -9.89 3.06
CA GLY A 59 -6.86 -9.49 3.86
C GLY A 59 -6.48 -8.43 4.89
N ILE A 60 -5.39 -8.64 5.62
CA ILE A 60 -4.88 -7.68 6.61
C ILE A 60 -4.47 -6.37 5.94
N GLN A 61 -3.76 -6.41 4.81
CA GLN A 61 -3.34 -5.21 4.08
C GLN A 61 -4.52 -4.41 3.56
N THR A 62 -5.52 -5.08 2.99
CA THR A 62 -6.75 -4.44 2.51
C THR A 62 -7.47 -3.74 3.66
N ALA A 63 -7.57 -4.39 4.82
CA ALA A 63 -8.16 -3.79 6.01
C ALA A 63 -7.36 -2.56 6.50
N ALA A 64 -6.02 -2.64 6.52
CA ALA A 64 -5.16 -1.52 6.89
C ALA A 64 -5.30 -0.33 5.92
N LEU A 65 -5.34 -0.57 4.61
CA LEU A 65 -5.60 0.48 3.62
C LEU A 65 -7.01 1.08 3.75
N GLY A 66 -8.01 0.25 4.04
CA GLY A 66 -9.36 0.72 4.35
C GLY A 66 -9.37 1.64 5.58
N GLY A 67 -8.70 1.22 6.66
CA GLY A 67 -8.52 2.05 7.85
C GLY A 67 -7.77 3.36 7.57
N LEU A 68 -6.72 3.32 6.74
CA LEU A 68 -6.00 4.52 6.32
C LEU A 68 -6.89 5.46 5.48
N GLY A 69 -7.72 4.90 4.59
CA GLY A 69 -8.67 5.67 3.79
C GLY A 69 -9.74 6.36 4.63
N LEU A 70 -10.30 5.65 5.62
CA LEU A 70 -11.22 6.24 6.60
C LEU A 70 -10.55 7.36 7.39
N LEU A 71 -9.29 7.15 7.79
CA LEU A 71 -8.53 8.14 8.54
C LEU A 71 -8.30 9.44 7.75
N ILE A 72 -7.99 9.31 6.45
CA ILE A 72 -7.84 10.46 5.54
C ILE A 72 -9.16 11.21 5.39
N ASN A 73 -10.28 10.48 5.28
CA ASN A 73 -11.60 11.08 5.15
C ASN A 73 -12.00 11.86 6.41
N ASP A 74 -11.74 11.30 7.59
CA ASP A 74 -12.15 11.90 8.87
C ASP A 74 -11.24 13.05 9.31
N ARG A 75 -9.99 13.09 8.81
CA ARG A 75 -8.97 14.08 9.19
C ARG A 75 -8.37 14.77 7.97
N PRO A 76 -9.03 15.82 7.43
CA PRO A 76 -8.55 16.52 6.25
C PRO A 76 -7.17 17.14 6.49
N GLY A 77 -6.28 16.97 5.51
CA GLY A 77 -4.89 17.43 5.54
C GLY A 77 -3.89 16.36 5.97
N ILE A 78 -4.34 15.24 6.55
CA ILE A 78 -3.44 14.15 6.97
C ILE A 78 -2.83 13.43 5.77
N GLU A 79 -3.49 13.47 4.62
CA GLU A 79 -3.00 12.92 3.35
C GLU A 79 -1.73 13.61 2.84
N LYS A 80 -1.44 14.83 3.34
CA LYS A 80 -0.23 15.58 3.01
C LYS A 80 0.97 15.13 3.84
N GLU A 81 0.74 14.39 4.94
CA GLU A 81 1.81 13.90 5.78
C GLU A 81 2.58 12.80 5.03
N PRO A 82 3.92 12.93 4.92
CA PRO A 82 4.72 12.01 4.12
C PRO A 82 4.59 10.56 4.60
N PHE A 83 4.38 10.33 5.89
CA PHE A 83 4.21 9.00 6.47
C PHE A 83 2.92 8.32 6.02
N VAL A 84 1.83 9.07 5.75
CA VAL A 84 0.58 8.50 5.24
C VAL A 84 0.77 8.00 3.81
N LEU A 85 1.43 8.78 2.96
CA LEU A 85 1.75 8.39 1.59
C LEU A 85 2.70 7.19 1.55
N ILE A 86 3.75 7.19 2.37
CA ILE A 86 4.68 6.05 2.50
C ILE A 86 3.93 4.79 2.94
N THR A 87 3.04 4.90 3.92
CA THR A 87 2.22 3.78 4.40
C THR A 87 1.35 3.22 3.27
N ALA A 88 0.64 4.08 2.54
CA ALA A 88 -0.21 3.68 1.42
C ALA A 88 0.61 2.99 0.32
N LEU A 89 1.80 3.50 0.00
CA LEU A 89 2.69 2.93 -1.00
C LEU A 89 3.22 1.55 -0.56
N LEU A 90 3.71 1.41 0.67
CA LEU A 90 4.22 0.14 1.19
C LEU A 90 3.12 -0.94 1.19
N LEU A 91 1.94 -0.62 1.71
CA LEU A 91 0.81 -1.55 1.73
C LEU A 91 0.33 -1.88 0.31
N GLY A 92 0.29 -0.90 -0.59
CA GLY A 92 -0.11 -1.08 -1.99
C GLY A 92 0.85 -1.97 -2.78
N VAL A 93 2.16 -1.74 -2.65
CA VAL A 93 3.20 -2.60 -3.26
C VAL A 93 3.12 -4.02 -2.72
N ALA A 94 2.91 -4.16 -1.41
CA ALA A 94 2.78 -5.48 -0.79
C ALA A 94 1.52 -6.24 -1.26
N LEU A 95 0.41 -5.54 -1.52
CA LEU A 95 -0.78 -6.11 -2.16
C LEU A 95 -0.51 -6.52 -3.61
N LEU A 96 0.20 -5.69 -4.38
CA LEU A 96 0.60 -6.02 -5.74
C LEU A 96 1.45 -7.31 -5.75
N CYS A 97 2.41 -7.44 -4.83
CA CYS A 97 3.20 -8.66 -4.67
C CYS A 97 2.31 -9.86 -4.30
N SER A 98 1.34 -9.68 -3.40
CA SER A 98 0.38 -10.74 -3.03
C SER A 98 -0.45 -11.19 -4.23
N ALA A 99 -0.96 -10.25 -5.04
CA ALA A 99 -1.67 -10.54 -6.27
C ALA A 99 -0.79 -11.27 -7.28
N TRP A 100 0.48 -10.87 -7.42
CA TRP A 100 1.46 -11.53 -8.28
C TRP A 100 1.71 -12.97 -7.84
N VAL A 101 1.94 -13.21 -6.55
CA VAL A 101 2.16 -14.54 -5.98
C VAL A 101 0.94 -15.42 -6.23
N LEU A 102 -0.26 -14.95 -5.85
CA LEU A 102 -1.51 -15.71 -6.01
C LEU A 102 -1.81 -16.04 -7.46
N SER A 103 -1.63 -15.08 -8.37
CA SER A 103 -1.80 -15.33 -9.80
C SER A 103 -0.77 -16.35 -10.32
N SER A 104 0.42 -16.47 -9.69
CA SER A 104 1.52 -17.33 -10.15
C SER A 104 1.34 -18.79 -9.79
N LEU A 105 0.54 -19.08 -8.75
CA LEU A 105 0.37 -20.44 -8.23
C LEU A 105 -0.17 -21.44 -9.25
N PRO A 106 -1.19 -21.13 -10.09
CA PRO A 106 -1.70 -22.07 -11.09
C PRO A 106 -0.62 -22.50 -12.10
N SER A 107 0.20 -21.55 -12.58
CA SER A 107 1.30 -21.83 -13.51
C SER A 107 2.35 -22.75 -12.88
N ILE A 108 2.72 -22.49 -11.63
CA ILE A 108 3.70 -23.30 -10.90
C ILE A 108 3.12 -24.69 -10.62
N SER A 109 1.84 -24.78 -10.26
CA SER A 109 1.14 -26.06 -10.06
C SER A 109 1.16 -26.92 -11.34
N LEU A 110 0.87 -26.33 -12.51
CA LEU A 110 0.95 -27.02 -13.80
C LEU A 110 2.36 -27.52 -14.12
N ARG A 111 3.40 -26.72 -13.83
CA ARG A 111 4.81 -27.10 -14.02
C ARG A 111 5.25 -28.22 -13.09
N ILE A 112 4.81 -28.21 -11.84
CA ILE A 112 5.06 -29.29 -10.88
C ILE A 112 4.37 -30.56 -11.37
N TYR A 113 3.10 -30.48 -11.77
CA TYR A 113 2.37 -31.63 -12.31
C TYR A 113 3.03 -32.20 -13.57
N ALA A 114 3.52 -31.35 -14.48
CA ALA A 114 4.27 -31.80 -15.64
C ALA A 114 5.60 -32.47 -15.24
N THR A 115 6.32 -31.95 -14.26
CA THR A 115 7.62 -32.52 -13.84
C THR A 115 7.47 -33.88 -13.16
N TYR A 116 6.52 -34.03 -12.23
CA TYR A 116 6.35 -35.26 -11.45
C TYR A 116 5.33 -36.24 -12.04
N GLY A 117 4.31 -35.76 -12.75
CA GLY A 117 3.27 -36.58 -13.36
C GLY A 117 3.78 -37.45 -14.50
N TRP A 118 4.83 -37.01 -15.20
CA TRP A 118 5.52 -37.79 -16.22
C TRP A 118 6.26 -39.01 -15.66
N GLN A 119 6.64 -38.99 -14.39
CA GLN A 119 7.33 -40.10 -13.73
C GLN A 119 6.39 -41.27 -13.40
N LYS A 120 5.07 -41.02 -13.29
CA LYS A 120 4.04 -42.04 -13.01
C LYS A 120 3.32 -42.59 -14.25
N ARG A 121 3.47 -41.97 -15.43
CA ARG A 121 2.83 -42.43 -16.68
C ARG A 121 3.83 -42.43 -17.85
N LYS A 122 4.51 -43.57 -18.07
CA LYS A 122 4.76 -43.98 -19.47
C LYS A 122 3.38 -44.05 -20.15
N GLN A 123 3.26 -43.61 -21.40
CA GLN A 123 2.01 -43.63 -22.20
C GLN A 123 1.10 -42.39 -22.09
N SER A 124 1.51 -41.27 -22.71
CA SER A 124 0.71 -40.59 -23.74
C SER A 124 1.45 -39.34 -24.20
N ARG A 125 1.61 -39.18 -25.51
CA ARG A 125 2.05 -37.94 -26.15
C ARG A 125 1.02 -36.85 -25.83
N ILE A 126 1.18 -36.17 -24.71
CA ILE A 126 0.71 -34.80 -24.57
C ILE A 126 1.95 -33.94 -24.69
N THR A 127 2.42 -33.82 -25.93
CA THR A 127 3.17 -32.66 -26.40
C THR A 127 2.26 -31.45 -26.21
N GLY A 128 2.31 -30.83 -25.03
CA GLY A 128 1.33 -29.82 -24.71
C GLY A 128 1.32 -29.41 -23.25
N THR A 129 2.46 -29.00 -22.70
CA THR A 129 2.46 -27.66 -22.07
C THR A 129 2.05 -26.66 -23.16
N SER A 130 0.77 -26.67 -23.50
CA SER A 130 0.20 -25.74 -24.45
C SER A 130 0.38 -24.39 -23.77
N LYS A 131 1.35 -23.60 -24.24
CA LYS A 131 1.58 -22.21 -23.85
C LYS A 131 0.26 -21.41 -23.75
N LYS A 132 -0.80 -21.85 -24.44
CA LYS A 132 -2.15 -21.29 -24.36
C LYS A 132 -2.80 -21.30 -22.97
N TYR A 133 -2.39 -22.18 -22.04
CA TYR A 133 -2.98 -22.24 -20.69
C TYR A 133 -2.08 -21.64 -19.59
N GLU A 134 -0.85 -21.27 -19.92
CA GLU A 134 0.01 -20.55 -18.99
C GLU A 134 -0.22 -19.05 -19.11
N ILE A 135 -0.94 -18.48 -18.14
CA ILE A 135 -1.18 -17.03 -18.03
C ILE A 135 0.16 -16.25 -18.04
N TYR A 136 1.25 -16.85 -17.57
CA TYR A 136 2.61 -16.28 -17.56
C TYR A 136 3.36 -16.37 -18.88
N GLU A 137 2.83 -17.09 -19.87
CA GLU A 137 3.32 -17.03 -21.26
C GLU A 137 2.72 -15.82 -22.01
N LEU A 138 1.83 -15.02 -21.39
CA LEU A 138 1.36 -13.77 -22.00
C LEU A 138 2.52 -12.78 -22.21
N PRO A 139 2.50 -11.95 -23.27
CA PRO A 139 3.59 -11.03 -23.60
C PRO A 139 3.93 -10.03 -22.48
N LEU A 140 2.94 -9.64 -21.67
CA LEU A 140 3.14 -8.72 -20.55
C LEU A 140 4.11 -9.27 -19.49
N TYR A 141 4.08 -10.58 -19.26
CA TYR A 141 4.97 -11.25 -18.30
C TYR A 141 6.32 -11.62 -18.91
N HIS A 142 6.48 -11.53 -20.24
CA HIS A 142 7.78 -11.75 -20.89
C HIS A 142 8.83 -10.71 -20.47
N ALA A 143 8.42 -9.47 -20.22
CA ALA A 143 9.29 -8.39 -19.74
C ALA A 143 9.90 -8.69 -18.36
N PHE A 144 9.27 -9.56 -17.58
CA PHE A 144 9.69 -9.95 -16.23
C PHE A 144 10.25 -11.38 -16.19
N LYS A 145 10.61 -11.95 -17.34
CA LYS A 145 11.26 -13.26 -17.42
C LYS A 145 12.55 -13.25 -16.60
N GLY A 146 12.56 -14.07 -15.55
CA GLY A 146 13.73 -14.26 -14.70
C GLY A 146 13.53 -13.86 -13.24
N VAL A 147 12.40 -13.24 -12.88
CA VAL A 147 12.12 -12.96 -11.46
C VAL A 147 11.70 -14.26 -10.77
N PRO A 148 12.49 -14.77 -9.80
CA PRO A 148 12.13 -16.01 -9.13
C PRO A 148 10.96 -15.76 -8.17
N LEU A 149 10.00 -16.70 -8.09
CA LEU A 149 8.86 -16.57 -7.18
C LEU A 149 9.30 -16.31 -5.74
N SER A 150 10.39 -16.96 -5.28
CA SER A 150 10.94 -16.76 -3.95
C SER A 150 11.28 -15.29 -3.66
N PHE A 151 11.78 -14.56 -4.66
CA PHE A 151 12.07 -13.14 -4.51
C PHE A 151 10.79 -12.31 -4.32
N VAL A 152 9.74 -12.60 -5.11
CA VAL A 152 8.44 -11.91 -4.96
C VAL A 152 7.81 -12.19 -3.60
N VAL A 153 7.88 -13.44 -3.11
CA VAL A 153 7.39 -13.83 -1.77
C VAL A 153 8.18 -13.14 -0.66
N THR A 154 9.51 -13.05 -0.78
CA THR A 154 10.34 -12.30 0.16
C THR A 154 9.95 -10.82 0.17
N LEU A 155 9.83 -10.18 -1.01
CA LEU A 155 9.38 -8.79 -1.10
C LEU A 155 7.99 -8.59 -0.49
N GLN A 156 7.03 -9.48 -0.78
CA GLN A 156 5.70 -9.45 -0.20
C GLN A 156 5.76 -9.41 1.34
N HIS A 157 6.57 -10.28 1.95
CA HIS A 157 6.69 -10.37 3.40
C HIS A 157 7.28 -9.08 4.01
N TRP A 158 8.33 -8.53 3.40
CA TRP A 158 8.98 -7.31 3.87
C TRP A 158 8.09 -6.08 3.71
N TYR A 159 7.52 -5.86 2.53
CA TYR A 159 6.62 -4.73 2.32
C TYR A 159 5.36 -4.84 3.17
N TRP A 160 4.85 -6.05 3.42
CA TRP A 160 3.75 -6.28 4.36
C TRP A 160 4.13 -5.81 5.77
N GLY A 161 5.27 -6.27 6.30
CA GLY A 161 5.72 -5.92 7.65
C GLY A 161 5.99 -4.41 7.80
N LEU A 162 6.72 -3.83 6.85
CA LEU A 162 7.02 -2.39 6.85
C LEU A 162 5.76 -1.54 6.70
N GLY A 163 4.81 -1.96 5.86
CA GLY A 163 3.54 -1.28 5.70
C GLY A 163 2.73 -1.26 7.00
N LEU A 164 2.67 -2.39 7.73
CA LEU A 164 1.97 -2.46 9.01
C LEU A 164 2.66 -1.66 10.12
N LEU A 165 3.99 -1.67 10.17
CA LEU A 165 4.75 -0.85 11.11
C LEU A 165 4.52 0.64 10.83
N SER A 166 4.58 1.05 9.57
CA SER A 166 4.30 2.42 9.14
C SER A 166 2.86 2.83 9.46
N PHE A 167 1.88 1.94 9.24
CA PHE A 167 0.49 2.18 9.59
C PHE A 167 0.31 2.37 11.11
N THR A 168 0.93 1.50 11.92
CA THR A 168 0.91 1.62 13.38
C THR A 168 1.53 2.95 13.83
N TRP A 169 2.62 3.37 13.19
CA TRP A 169 3.23 4.67 13.45
C TRP A 169 2.30 5.84 13.15
N VAL A 170 1.58 5.80 12.01
CA VAL A 170 0.54 6.81 11.69
C VAL A 170 -0.51 6.86 12.80
N LEU A 171 -0.98 5.71 13.28
CA LEU A 171 -1.96 5.66 14.37
C LEU A 171 -1.44 6.29 15.68
N ILE A 172 -0.17 6.06 16.02
CA ILE A 172 0.46 6.64 17.22
C ILE A 172 0.59 8.17 17.11
N GLN A 173 0.82 8.70 15.91
CA GLN A 173 0.94 10.14 15.69
C GLN A 173 -0.39 10.89 15.67
N LEU A 174 -1.52 10.17 15.59
CA LEU A 174 -2.84 10.78 15.50
C LEU A 174 -3.21 11.76 16.61
N PRO A 175 -2.89 11.51 17.90
CA PRO A 175 -3.23 12.45 18.97
C PRO A 175 -2.52 13.81 18.81
N ASN A 176 -1.37 13.83 18.14
CA ASN A 176 -0.56 15.04 17.95
C ASN A 176 -0.92 15.81 16.67
N TYR A 177 -1.73 15.23 15.78
CA TYR A 177 -2.10 15.85 14.52
C TYR A 177 -3.06 17.02 14.74
N LYS A 178 -2.62 18.22 14.34
CA LYS A 178 -3.46 19.43 14.32
C LYS A 178 -4.09 19.57 12.93
N PRO A 179 -5.40 19.36 12.78
CA PRO A 179 -6.04 19.48 11.48
C PRO A 179 -5.88 20.89 10.93
N GLU A 180 -5.56 21.00 9.64
CA GLU A 180 -5.68 22.29 8.97
C GLU A 180 -7.14 22.75 9.04
N PRO A 181 -7.41 24.02 9.34
CA PRO A 181 -8.78 24.53 9.29
C PRO A 181 -9.33 24.33 7.88
N LYS A 182 -10.46 23.64 7.75
CA LYS A 182 -11.12 23.42 6.45
C LYS A 182 -11.27 24.77 5.75
N LYS A 183 -10.71 24.91 4.53
CA LYS A 183 -10.83 26.12 3.71
C LYS A 183 -12.30 26.50 3.43
N GLU A 184 -13.23 25.55 3.53
CA GLU A 184 -14.66 25.84 3.45
C GLU A 184 -15.16 26.69 4.62
N ALA A 185 -14.69 26.46 5.84
CA ALA A 185 -15.06 27.29 6.98
C ALA A 185 -14.52 28.71 6.83
N SER A 186 -13.32 28.87 6.27
CA SER A 186 -12.76 30.21 6.01
C SER A 186 -13.45 30.91 4.84
N LEU A 187 -13.88 30.19 3.81
CA LEU A 187 -14.66 30.74 2.69
C LEU A 187 -16.07 31.15 3.12
N ILE A 188 -16.76 30.32 3.89
CA ILE A 188 -18.08 30.66 4.46
C ILE A 188 -17.95 31.86 5.39
N HIS A 189 -16.96 31.87 6.28
CA HIS A 189 -16.72 33.02 7.13
C HIS A 189 -16.41 34.27 6.29
N LEU A 190 -15.57 34.18 5.26
CA LEU A 190 -15.28 35.31 4.35
C LEU A 190 -16.51 35.80 3.59
N GLN A 191 -17.39 34.91 3.14
CA GLN A 191 -18.65 35.29 2.49
C GLN A 191 -19.59 35.98 3.47
N ILE A 192 -19.76 35.45 4.69
CA ILE A 192 -20.57 36.08 5.73
C ILE A 192 -20.02 37.46 6.08
N THR A 193 -18.70 37.62 6.23
CA THR A 193 -18.09 38.93 6.52
C THR A 193 -18.25 39.91 5.35
N LYS A 194 -18.17 39.44 4.11
CA LYS A 194 -18.41 40.29 2.92
C LYS A 194 -19.86 40.77 2.84
N GLU A 195 -20.83 39.88 3.04
CA GLU A 195 -22.26 40.22 3.04
C GLU A 195 -22.60 41.19 4.18
N SER A 196 -22.10 40.93 5.39
CA SER A 196 -22.27 41.80 6.57
C SER A 196 -21.71 43.21 6.33
N ASN A 197 -20.49 43.33 5.80
CA ASN A 197 -19.90 44.62 5.49
C ASN A 197 -20.70 45.36 4.40
N LYS A 198 -21.18 44.66 3.38
CA LYS A 198 -22.00 45.25 2.32
C LYS A 198 -23.32 45.82 2.87
N ALA A 199 -23.93 45.15 3.84
CA ALA A 199 -25.11 45.66 4.55
C ALA A 199 -24.78 46.93 5.36
N LEU A 200 -23.65 46.98 6.07
CA LEU A 200 -23.22 48.15 6.84
C LEU A 200 -23.04 49.41 5.98
N TYR A 201 -22.46 49.28 4.77
CA TYR A 201 -22.26 50.40 3.85
C TYR A 201 -23.54 50.83 3.09
N SER A 202 -24.61 50.03 3.15
CA SER A 202 -25.90 50.39 2.55
C SER A 202 -26.78 51.26 3.44
N ILE A 203 -26.41 51.43 4.71
CA ILE A 203 -27.07 52.36 5.64
C ILE A 203 -26.68 53.77 5.21
N THR A 204 -27.52 54.37 4.37
CA THR A 204 -27.41 55.77 3.97
C THR A 204 -27.42 56.64 5.23
N PRO A 205 -26.50 57.63 5.36
CA PRO A 205 -26.51 58.51 6.51
C PRO A 205 -27.85 59.23 6.56
N ILE A 206 -28.63 58.94 7.60
CA ILE A 206 -29.84 59.70 7.91
C ILE A 206 -29.37 61.13 8.09
N LYS A 207 -29.69 61.99 7.13
CA LYS A 207 -29.38 63.40 7.14
C LYS A 207 -30.18 64.00 8.29
N SER A 208 -29.62 64.01 9.50
CA SER A 208 -30.24 64.65 10.65
C SER A 208 -30.25 66.15 10.40
N SER A 209 -31.35 66.66 9.86
CA SER A 209 -31.63 68.08 9.80
C SER A 209 -31.89 68.55 11.24
N PHE A 210 -30.82 68.76 11.99
CA PHE A 210 -30.87 69.47 13.26
C PHE A 210 -31.10 70.94 12.94
N HIS A 211 -32.36 71.36 13.04
CA HIS A 211 -32.73 72.76 12.97
C HIS A 211 -32.46 73.35 14.36
N ILE A 212 -31.40 74.15 14.48
CA ILE A 212 -31.12 74.91 15.70
C ILE A 212 -31.99 76.17 15.60
N PRO A 213 -33.01 76.35 16.47
CA PRO A 213 -33.74 77.60 16.52
C PRO A 213 -32.81 78.71 17.02
N ALA A 214 -32.80 79.82 16.30
CA ALA A 214 -32.12 81.03 16.73
C ALA A 214 -33.03 81.74 17.74
N ASP A 215 -32.66 81.66 19.02
CA ASP A 215 -33.33 82.45 20.06
C ASP A 215 -32.88 83.92 19.98
N THR A 216 -33.86 84.80 20.19
CA THR A 216 -33.84 86.26 20.13
C THR A 216 -33.86 86.84 21.54
#